data_AF-A0A7J9LIM6-F1
#
_entry.id   AF-A0A7J9LIM6-F1
#
_cell.length_a   1.000
_cell.length_b   1.000
_cell.length_c   1.000
_cell.angle_alpha   90.00
_cell.angle_beta   90.00
_cell.angle_gamma   90.00
#
_symmetry.space_group_name_H-M   'P 1'
#
loop_
_entity.id
_entity.type
_entity.pdbx_description
1 polymer ?
#
loop_
_entity_poly.entity_id
_entity_poly.type
_entity_poly.pdbx_seq_one_letter_code
_entity_poly.pdbx_strand_id
1 'polypeptide(L)'
;NTSNENGFYNFSSGQGSNIANALALCRGDVNSSDCFTCINNANDELRNRCPYQREAIIWYDYCMFRYTNRTILGVAETSPSFYMWNLNNVTNVDAFNQAVSSLMDNLTNIASTGTSLGKFATGSARIPSLTIYALVQCTPDLEDTVCQSCMSQAIGEIPNYCDRKQGCRVYRPSCNFRFEVERFYNLTAADTAATPSSPPPSTASPPSSPTTTENDSNSSGTTIIISISAAAFALLLISICIFVILRLRKPKLKPQKHEATEAVDEISTVESLQYDFNTIRAATDHFSDGNKLGRGGFGAVYK
;
A
#
# COMPACT_ATOMS: atom_id res chain seq x y z
N ASN A 1 27.63 -0.86 5.93
CA ASN A 1 26.38 -0.07 5.86
C ASN A 1 26.57 0.92 4.73
N THR A 2 26.12 0.59 3.53
CA THR A 2 26.15 1.51 2.38
C THR A 2 24.79 2.18 2.32
N SER A 3 24.64 3.31 3.02
CA SER A 3 23.48 4.18 2.86
C SER A 3 23.63 4.95 1.56
N ASN A 4 22.69 4.79 0.63
CA ASN A 4 22.48 5.80 -0.40
C ASN A 4 21.43 6.78 0.12
N GLU A 5 21.67 8.08 -0.07
CA GLU A 5 21.00 9.22 0.58
C GLU A 5 19.46 9.34 0.39
N ASN A 6 18.80 8.34 -0.21
CA ASN A 6 17.40 8.40 -0.65
C ASN A 6 16.52 7.28 -0.08
N GLY A 7 16.74 6.90 1.19
CA GLY A 7 15.90 5.92 1.89
C GLY A 7 16.03 4.48 1.38
N PHE A 8 17.11 4.15 0.66
CA PHE A 8 17.41 2.79 0.22
C PHE A 8 18.59 2.21 0.98
N TYR A 9 18.39 1.04 1.57
CA TYR A 9 19.37 0.36 2.40
C TYR A 9 19.52 -1.10 1.97
N ASN A 10 20.75 -1.59 1.98
CA ASN A 10 21.05 -3.00 1.79
C ASN A 10 22.06 -3.46 2.85
N PHE A 11 21.93 -4.71 3.26
CA PHE A 11 22.82 -5.30 4.25
C PHE A 11 22.94 -6.81 4.03
N SER A 12 24.16 -7.33 4.10
CA SER A 12 24.43 -8.75 4.06
C SER A 12 25.21 -9.17 5.29
N SER A 13 24.85 -10.33 5.85
CA SER A 13 25.54 -10.91 7.02
C SER A 13 25.56 -12.43 6.95
N GLY A 14 26.53 -13.06 7.60
CA GLY A 14 26.73 -14.51 7.58
C GLY A 14 27.59 -15.00 6.41
N GLN A 15 27.74 -16.32 6.32
CA GLN A 15 28.55 -16.99 5.29
C GLN A 15 27.90 -18.32 4.87
N GLY A 16 28.16 -18.74 3.62
CA GLY A 16 27.68 -20.01 3.08
C GLY A 16 26.15 -20.14 3.15
N SER A 17 25.66 -21.24 3.71
CA SER A 17 24.21 -21.50 3.87
C SER A 17 23.52 -20.59 4.90
N ASN A 18 24.28 -19.82 5.69
CA ASN A 18 23.79 -18.93 6.74
C ASN A 18 23.84 -17.45 6.32
N ILE A 19 24.11 -17.17 5.04
CA ILE A 19 24.06 -15.80 4.54
C ILE A 19 22.60 -15.29 4.54
N ALA A 20 22.44 -14.05 4.97
CA ALA A 20 21.20 -13.30 4.91
C ALA A 20 21.46 -11.97 4.21
N ASN A 21 20.67 -11.69 3.18
CA ASN A 21 20.67 -10.43 2.43
C ASN A 21 19.36 -9.71 2.72
N ALA A 22 19.45 -8.48 3.18
CA ALA A 22 18.32 -7.61 3.48
C ALA A 22 18.34 -6.38 2.59
N LEU A 23 17.14 -5.92 2.23
CA LEU A 23 16.92 -4.71 1.45
C LEU A 23 15.74 -3.96 2.07
N ALA A 24 15.90 -2.65 2.23
CA ALA A 24 14.86 -1.75 2.69
C ALA A 24 14.73 -0.58 1.72
N LEU A 25 13.50 -0.17 1.46
CA LEU A 25 13.20 0.98 0.61
C LEU A 25 12.10 1.81 1.24
N CYS A 26 12.42 3.04 1.62
CA CYS A 26 11.42 4.03 2.01
C CYS A 26 10.82 4.71 0.79
N ARG A 27 9.60 5.20 0.94
CA ARG A 27 8.96 6.04 -0.07
C ARG A 27 9.75 7.35 -0.23
N GLY A 28 9.94 7.81 -1.45
CA GLY A 28 10.91 8.88 -1.76
C GLY A 28 10.60 10.24 -1.10
N ASP A 29 9.35 10.51 -0.73
CA ASP A 29 8.90 11.75 -0.06
C ASP A 29 8.87 11.65 1.48
N VAL A 30 9.34 10.54 2.06
CA VAL A 30 9.35 10.30 3.51
C VAL A 30 10.67 10.75 4.13
N ASN A 31 10.60 11.51 5.23
CA ASN A 31 11.79 11.97 5.94
C ASN A 31 12.53 10.80 6.64
N SER A 32 13.82 11.00 6.94
CA SER A 32 14.68 9.95 7.49
C SER A 32 14.20 9.35 8.81
N SER A 33 13.54 10.13 9.68
CA SER A 33 13.04 9.65 10.98
C SER A 33 11.87 8.69 10.80
N ASP A 34 10.89 9.07 9.99
CA ASP A 34 9.72 8.23 9.69
C ASP A 34 10.11 7.00 8.88
N CYS A 35 11.07 7.16 7.96
CA CYS A 35 11.66 6.07 7.20
C CYS A 35 12.31 5.02 8.13
N PHE A 36 13.19 5.45 9.03
CA PHE A 36 13.86 4.54 9.97
C PHE A 36 12.87 3.85 10.91
N THR A 37 11.88 4.59 11.41
CA THR A 37 10.80 4.04 12.23
C THR A 37 10.01 2.96 11.47
N CYS A 38 9.65 3.22 10.22
CA CYS A 38 8.95 2.26 9.38
C CYS A 38 9.76 0.98 9.16
N ILE A 39 11.05 1.11 8.82
CA ILE A 39 11.92 -0.05 8.57
C ILE A 39 12.08 -0.92 9.82
N ASN A 40 12.26 -0.32 10.99
CA ASN A 40 12.39 -1.07 12.24
C ASN A 40 11.10 -1.83 12.57
N ASN A 41 9.96 -1.17 12.46
CA ASN A 41 8.65 -1.81 12.68
C ASN A 41 8.42 -2.95 11.68
N ALA A 42 8.81 -2.78 10.42
CA ALA A 42 8.71 -3.79 9.38
C ALA A 42 9.59 -5.02 9.67
N ASN A 43 10.83 -4.78 10.12
CA ASN A 43 11.76 -5.84 10.53
C ASN A 43 11.27 -6.61 11.76
N ASP A 44 10.73 -5.93 12.78
CA ASP A 44 10.17 -6.57 13.96
C ASP A 44 8.92 -7.40 13.61
N GLU A 45 8.03 -6.85 12.79
CA GLU A 45 6.82 -7.55 12.34
C GLU A 45 7.14 -8.81 11.53
N LEU A 46 8.10 -8.72 10.61
CA LEU A 46 8.52 -9.89 9.83
C LEU A 46 9.14 -10.97 10.71
N ARG A 47 9.95 -10.61 11.71
CA ARG A 47 10.51 -11.61 12.65
C ARG A 47 9.42 -12.29 13.47
N ASN A 48 8.37 -11.56 13.85
CA ASN A 48 7.25 -12.12 14.61
C ASN A 48 6.34 -13.01 13.75
N ARG A 49 6.02 -12.60 12.52
CA ARG A 49 5.13 -13.35 11.61
C ARG A 49 5.82 -14.50 10.89
N CYS A 50 7.12 -14.37 10.66
CA CYS A 50 7.92 -15.31 9.90
C CYS A 50 9.15 -15.78 10.70
N PRO A 51 8.97 -16.48 11.85
CA PRO A 51 10.06 -16.80 12.77
C PRO A 51 11.06 -17.83 12.22
N TYR A 52 10.72 -18.58 11.17
CA TYR A 52 11.53 -19.68 10.65
C TYR A 52 11.82 -19.58 9.15
N GLN A 53 11.22 -18.61 8.47
CA GLN A 53 11.39 -18.43 7.04
C GLN A 53 12.74 -17.77 6.77
N ARG A 54 13.42 -18.25 5.73
CA ARG A 54 14.68 -17.66 5.27
C ARG A 54 14.48 -16.51 4.29
N GLU A 55 13.24 -16.31 3.84
CA GLU A 55 12.85 -15.25 2.94
C GLU A 55 11.49 -14.70 3.36
N ALA A 56 11.40 -13.39 3.49
CA ALA A 56 10.16 -12.70 3.76
C ALA A 56 10.23 -11.26 3.23
N ILE A 57 9.06 -10.69 2.98
CA ILE A 57 8.89 -9.31 2.51
C ILE A 57 7.62 -8.73 3.13
N ILE A 58 7.67 -7.46 3.50
CA ILE A 58 6.53 -6.68 3.98
C ILE A 58 6.54 -5.30 3.32
N TRP A 59 5.34 -4.79 3.03
CA TRP A 59 5.13 -3.44 2.55
C TRP A 59 4.24 -2.67 3.53
N TYR A 60 4.71 -1.51 3.92
CA TYR A 60 3.94 -0.46 4.60
C TYR A 60 3.83 0.76 3.70
N ASP A 61 2.97 1.71 4.07
CA ASP A 61 2.73 2.93 3.28
C ASP A 61 3.99 3.78 3.07
N TYR A 62 4.94 3.72 4.02
CA TYR A 62 6.19 4.51 4.00
C TYR A 62 7.44 3.71 3.67
N CYS A 63 7.39 2.38 3.70
CA CYS A 63 8.57 1.56 3.42
C CYS A 63 8.24 0.12 3.05
N MET A 64 9.18 -0.52 2.38
CA MET A 64 9.28 -1.96 2.21
C MET A 64 10.51 -2.47 2.94
N PHE A 65 10.40 -3.66 3.52
CA PHE A 65 11.54 -4.39 4.06
C PHE A 65 11.47 -5.85 3.62
N ARG A 66 12.60 -6.39 3.17
CA ARG A 66 12.71 -7.78 2.75
C ARG A 66 14.06 -8.36 3.15
N TYR A 67 14.06 -9.66 3.43
CA TYR A 67 15.28 -10.43 3.56
C TYR A 67 15.16 -11.76 2.82
N THR A 68 16.29 -12.31 2.40
CA THR A 68 16.40 -13.65 1.82
C THR A 68 17.80 -14.22 2.02
N ASN A 69 18.00 -15.51 1.79
CA ASN A 69 19.32 -16.15 1.76
C ASN A 69 19.95 -16.17 0.35
N ARG A 70 19.29 -15.60 -0.68
CA ARG A 70 19.85 -15.41 -2.04
C ARG A 70 20.29 -13.97 -2.29
N THR A 71 21.08 -13.74 -3.33
CA THR A 71 21.45 -12.38 -3.76
C THR A 71 20.21 -11.68 -4.33
N ILE A 72 19.94 -10.46 -3.86
CA ILE A 72 18.79 -9.64 -4.31
C ILE A 72 19.19 -8.23 -4.75
N LEU A 73 20.40 -7.79 -4.44
CA LEU A 73 20.90 -6.48 -4.89
C LEU A 73 21.20 -6.54 -6.39
N GLY A 74 20.64 -5.61 -7.15
CA GLY A 74 20.75 -5.54 -8.61
C GLY A 74 19.94 -6.61 -9.35
N VAL A 75 19.06 -7.33 -8.65
CA VAL A 75 18.24 -8.41 -9.24
C VAL A 75 16.78 -7.97 -9.25
N ALA A 76 16.20 -7.91 -10.45
CA ALA A 76 14.79 -7.56 -10.60
C ALA A 76 13.87 -8.73 -10.22
N GLU A 77 12.90 -8.46 -9.35
CA GLU A 77 11.91 -9.43 -8.90
C GLU A 77 10.51 -8.81 -8.87
N THR A 78 9.56 -9.51 -9.49
CA THR A 78 8.16 -9.09 -9.61
C THR A 78 7.21 -9.88 -8.70
N SER A 79 7.73 -10.91 -8.01
CA SER A 79 6.95 -11.81 -7.15
C SER A 79 7.61 -11.95 -5.76
N PRO A 80 6.82 -12.01 -4.67
CA PRO A 80 5.36 -11.94 -4.65
C PRO A 80 4.82 -10.53 -4.96
N SER A 81 3.61 -10.45 -5.50
CA SER A 81 2.89 -9.19 -5.71
C SER A 81 1.78 -9.03 -4.67
N PHE A 82 1.55 -7.80 -4.21
CA PHE A 82 0.43 -7.45 -3.34
C PHE A 82 -0.37 -6.29 -3.93
N TYR A 83 -1.70 -6.40 -3.89
CA TYR A 83 -2.62 -5.49 -4.57
C TYR A 83 -3.62 -4.93 -3.56
N MET A 84 -3.92 -3.63 -3.67
CA MET A 84 -5.00 -2.98 -2.95
C MET A 84 -5.74 -2.03 -3.88
N TRP A 85 -7.04 -1.84 -3.64
CA TRP A 85 -7.85 -0.95 -4.44
C TRP A 85 -8.84 -0.18 -3.59
N ASN A 86 -9.23 0.99 -4.09
CA ASN A 86 -10.31 1.76 -3.51
C ASN A 86 -11.64 1.02 -3.73
N LEU A 87 -12.52 1.03 -2.73
CA LEU A 87 -13.82 0.34 -2.85
C LEU A 87 -14.79 1.09 -3.78
N ASN A 88 -14.62 2.40 -3.90
CA ASN A 88 -15.44 3.25 -4.76
C ASN A 88 -15.02 3.14 -6.23
N ASN A 89 -16.02 3.23 -7.10
CA ASN A 89 -15.81 3.23 -8.54
C ASN A 89 -15.78 4.66 -9.10
N VAL A 90 -15.11 4.83 -10.25
CA VAL A 90 -15.17 6.06 -11.04
C VAL A 90 -16.40 6.05 -11.93
N THR A 91 -16.95 7.24 -12.21
CA THR A 91 -18.13 7.38 -13.07
C THR A 91 -17.76 7.42 -14.55
N ASN A 92 -16.75 8.22 -14.92
CA ASN A 92 -16.25 8.31 -16.29
C ASN A 92 -15.00 7.43 -16.45
N VAL A 93 -15.23 6.15 -16.77
CA VAL A 93 -14.20 5.12 -16.82
C VAL A 93 -13.15 5.41 -17.89
N ASP A 94 -13.57 5.76 -19.10
CA ASP A 94 -12.65 5.94 -20.23
C ASP A 94 -11.71 7.14 -20.02
N ALA A 95 -12.26 8.29 -19.61
CA ALA A 95 -11.44 9.48 -19.34
C ALA A 95 -10.50 9.25 -18.16
N PHE A 96 -10.95 8.53 -17.13
CA PHE A 96 -10.12 8.19 -15.98
C PHE A 96 -8.99 7.24 -16.36
N ASN A 97 -9.28 6.15 -17.07
CA ASN A 97 -8.28 5.17 -17.50
C ASN A 97 -7.24 5.81 -18.43
N GLN A 98 -7.66 6.67 -19.36
CA GLN A 98 -6.73 7.41 -20.22
C GLN A 98 -5.81 8.33 -19.42
N ALA A 99 -6.37 9.07 -18.44
CA ALA A 99 -5.59 9.95 -17.57
C ALA A 99 -4.62 9.18 -16.67
N VAL A 100 -5.05 8.05 -16.09
CA VAL A 100 -4.16 7.16 -15.30
C VAL A 100 -3.04 6.63 -16.17
N SER A 101 -3.34 6.05 -17.34
CA SER A 101 -2.30 5.49 -18.23
C SER A 101 -1.25 6.54 -18.57
N SER A 102 -1.69 7.71 -19.07
CA SER A 102 -0.78 8.78 -19.46
C SER A 102 0.05 9.32 -18.29
N LEU A 103 -0.55 9.44 -17.09
CA LEU A 103 0.15 9.90 -15.91
C LEU A 103 1.20 8.88 -15.47
N MET A 104 0.83 7.60 -15.43
CA MET A 104 1.71 6.51 -14.99
C MET A 104 2.88 6.30 -15.95
N ASP A 105 2.66 6.40 -17.25
CA ASP A 105 3.72 6.31 -18.27
C ASP A 105 4.73 7.46 -18.12
N ASN A 106 4.22 8.69 -17.91
CA ASN A 106 5.08 9.86 -17.67
C ASN A 106 5.92 9.68 -16.40
N LEU A 107 5.28 9.32 -15.27
CA LEU A 107 5.98 9.11 -14.00
C LEU A 107 6.97 7.95 -14.06
N THR A 108 6.67 6.90 -14.83
CA THR A 108 7.59 5.78 -15.09
C THR A 108 8.86 6.26 -15.78
N ASN A 109 8.72 7.07 -16.83
CA ASN A 109 9.88 7.63 -17.53
C ASN A 109 10.75 8.47 -16.59
N ILE A 110 10.15 9.35 -15.77
CA ILE A 110 10.87 10.20 -14.81
C ILE A 110 11.55 9.37 -13.72
N ALA A 111 10.82 8.46 -13.07
CA ALA A 111 11.34 7.67 -11.96
C ALA A 111 12.45 6.71 -12.44
N SER A 112 12.36 6.19 -13.67
CA SER A 112 13.29 5.19 -14.18
C SER A 112 14.73 5.68 -14.30
N THR A 113 14.94 6.93 -14.72
CA THR A 113 16.27 7.54 -14.86
C THR A 113 16.83 8.11 -13.56
N GLY A 114 16.01 8.10 -12.49
CA GLY A 114 16.34 8.66 -11.19
C GLY A 114 16.04 10.16 -11.07
N THR A 115 15.74 10.56 -9.83
CA THR A 115 15.52 11.93 -9.39
C THR A 115 16.41 12.22 -8.16
N SER A 116 16.34 13.43 -7.61
CA SER A 116 16.99 13.73 -6.32
C SER A 116 16.47 12.86 -5.17
N LEU A 117 15.31 12.19 -5.33
CA LEU A 117 14.70 11.29 -4.35
C LEU A 117 14.93 9.81 -4.70
N GLY A 118 15.87 9.52 -5.60
CA GLY A 118 16.12 8.17 -6.12
C GLY A 118 15.19 7.82 -7.28
N LYS A 119 14.89 6.54 -7.49
CA LYS A 119 13.99 6.11 -8.58
C LYS A 119 12.52 6.26 -8.19
N PHE A 120 12.12 7.52 -7.94
CA PHE A 120 10.82 7.91 -7.40
C PHE A 120 10.28 9.14 -8.13
N ALA A 121 8.99 9.13 -8.46
CA ALA A 121 8.28 10.27 -9.05
C ALA A 121 6.83 10.33 -8.56
N THR A 122 6.32 11.55 -8.42
CA THR A 122 4.92 11.86 -8.13
C THR A 122 4.35 12.78 -9.18
N GLY A 123 3.03 12.79 -9.34
CA GLY A 123 2.35 13.74 -10.19
C GLY A 123 0.85 13.63 -10.11
N SER A 124 0.18 14.55 -10.80
CA SER A 124 -1.29 14.57 -10.84
C SER A 124 -1.82 14.86 -12.23
N ALA A 125 -3.04 14.38 -12.48
CA ALA A 125 -3.79 14.65 -13.70
C ALA A 125 -5.21 15.08 -13.34
N ARG A 126 -5.75 16.06 -14.05
CA ARG A 126 -7.11 16.56 -13.82
C ARG A 126 -8.03 16.09 -14.93
N ILE A 127 -9.16 15.49 -14.54
CA ILE A 127 -10.31 15.26 -15.41
C ILE A 127 -11.48 16.14 -14.93
N PRO A 128 -12.56 16.34 -15.72
CA PRO A 128 -13.62 17.26 -15.34
C PRO A 128 -14.26 17.00 -13.96
N SER A 129 -14.30 15.74 -13.52
CA SER A 129 -14.93 15.33 -12.25
C SER A 129 -14.02 15.32 -11.03
N LEU A 130 -12.70 15.16 -11.21
CA LEU A 130 -11.76 14.93 -10.10
C LEU A 130 -10.29 15.17 -10.51
N THR A 131 -9.42 15.20 -9.51
CA THR A 131 -7.96 15.12 -9.70
C THR A 131 -7.47 13.74 -9.29
N ILE A 132 -6.58 13.17 -10.10
CA ILE A 132 -5.89 11.90 -9.86
C ILE A 132 -4.49 12.24 -9.36
N TYR A 133 -4.09 11.62 -8.24
CA TYR A 133 -2.74 11.71 -7.70
C TYR A 133 -2.07 10.36 -7.84
N ALA A 134 -0.83 10.33 -8.32
CA ALA A 134 -0.09 9.10 -8.52
C ALA A 134 1.37 9.23 -8.07
N LEU A 135 1.94 8.09 -7.69
CA LEU A 135 3.38 7.92 -7.56
C LEU A 135 3.83 6.59 -8.14
N VAL A 136 5.09 6.56 -8.53
CA VAL A 136 5.80 5.42 -9.09
C VAL A 136 7.15 5.33 -8.38
N GLN A 137 7.57 4.12 -8.02
CA GLN A 137 8.86 3.91 -7.40
C GLN A 137 9.49 2.57 -7.80
N CYS A 138 10.79 2.60 -8.09
CA CYS A 138 11.63 1.42 -8.26
C CYS A 138 12.71 1.36 -7.16
N THR A 139 13.28 0.18 -6.93
CA THR A 139 14.48 0.07 -6.11
C THR A 139 15.68 0.72 -6.86
N PRO A 140 16.48 1.59 -6.21
CA PRO A 140 17.56 2.33 -6.89
C PRO A 140 18.70 1.48 -7.47
N ASP A 141 18.82 0.21 -7.07
CA ASP A 141 19.84 -0.74 -7.51
C ASP A 141 19.59 -1.31 -8.92
N LEU A 142 18.46 -0.97 -9.55
CA LEU A 142 18.11 -1.44 -10.89
C LEU A 142 18.52 -0.47 -11.99
N GLU A 143 18.91 -1.01 -13.13
CA GLU A 143 19.06 -0.24 -14.37
C GLU A 143 17.74 0.40 -14.81
N ASP A 144 17.83 1.48 -15.59
CA ASP A 144 16.67 2.30 -15.98
C ASP A 144 15.63 1.47 -16.78
N THR A 145 16.10 0.70 -17.75
CA THR A 145 15.25 -0.18 -18.59
C THR A 145 14.58 -1.28 -17.78
N VAL A 146 15.26 -1.79 -16.76
CA VAL A 146 14.75 -2.83 -15.86
C VAL A 146 13.66 -2.26 -14.95
N CYS A 147 13.85 -1.03 -14.44
CA CYS A 147 12.80 -0.31 -13.71
C CYS A 147 11.57 -0.07 -14.58
N GLN A 148 11.75 0.42 -15.82
CA GLN A 148 10.65 0.63 -16.77
C GLN A 148 9.87 -0.68 -17.00
N SER A 149 10.57 -1.77 -17.30
CA SER A 149 9.94 -3.08 -17.51
C SER A 149 9.16 -3.57 -16.29
N CYS A 150 9.72 -3.45 -15.08
CA CYS A 150 9.01 -3.82 -13.85
C CYS A 150 7.72 -3.01 -13.70
N MET A 151 7.79 -1.70 -13.93
CA MET A 151 6.68 -0.79 -13.77
C MET A 151 5.59 -1.03 -14.84
N SER A 152 5.96 -1.19 -16.11
CA SER A 152 4.99 -1.53 -17.18
C SER A 152 4.26 -2.83 -16.88
N GLN A 153 4.95 -3.85 -16.38
CA GLN A 153 4.30 -5.09 -15.96
C GLN A 153 3.39 -4.90 -14.75
N ALA A 154 3.70 -4.00 -13.83
CA ALA A 154 2.82 -3.70 -12.70
C ALA A 154 1.57 -2.94 -13.16
N ILE A 155 1.73 -1.92 -14.02
CA ILE A 155 0.64 -1.14 -14.61
C ILE A 155 -0.30 -2.04 -15.41
N GLY A 156 0.24 -3.05 -16.11
CA GLY A 156 -0.53 -4.07 -16.82
C GLY A 156 -1.47 -4.90 -15.94
N GLU A 157 -1.34 -4.86 -14.61
CA GLU A 157 -2.23 -5.55 -13.67
C GLU A 157 -3.48 -4.74 -13.30
N ILE A 158 -3.53 -3.45 -13.65
CA ILE A 158 -4.67 -2.57 -13.32
C ILE A 158 -6.00 -3.16 -13.81
N PRO A 159 -6.15 -3.66 -15.05
CA PRO A 159 -7.41 -4.24 -15.51
C PRO A 159 -7.86 -5.47 -14.72
N ASN A 160 -6.93 -6.20 -14.09
CA ASN A 160 -7.23 -7.44 -13.37
C ASN A 160 -7.67 -7.18 -11.92
N TYR A 161 -7.07 -6.17 -11.25
CA TYR A 161 -7.26 -5.97 -9.80
C TYR A 161 -7.90 -4.64 -9.43
N CYS A 162 -7.90 -3.66 -10.34
CA CYS A 162 -8.29 -2.28 -10.06
C CYS A 162 -9.23 -1.70 -11.13
N ASP A 163 -9.91 -2.54 -11.91
CA ASP A 163 -10.84 -2.08 -12.95
C ASP A 163 -11.89 -1.13 -12.35
N ARG A 164 -12.01 0.05 -12.97
CA ARG A 164 -12.93 1.15 -12.58
C ARG A 164 -12.73 1.71 -11.18
N LYS A 165 -11.67 1.34 -10.44
CA LYS A 165 -11.47 1.78 -9.05
C LYS A 165 -10.90 3.20 -9.00
N GLN A 166 -11.35 3.98 -8.02
CA GLN A 166 -10.82 5.34 -7.78
C GLN A 166 -9.35 5.33 -7.34
N GLY A 167 -8.84 4.18 -6.90
CA GLY A 167 -7.46 4.03 -6.49
C GLY A 167 -6.98 2.61 -6.60
N CYS A 168 -5.67 2.48 -6.78
CA CYS A 168 -4.99 1.20 -6.93
C CYS A 168 -3.59 1.30 -6.33
N ARG A 169 -3.16 0.22 -5.69
CA ARG A 169 -1.79 0.02 -5.22
C ARG A 169 -1.32 -1.32 -5.72
N VAL A 170 -0.13 -1.34 -6.31
CA VAL A 170 0.54 -2.58 -6.71
C VAL A 170 1.94 -2.54 -6.12
N TYR A 171 2.24 -3.52 -5.29
CA TYR A 171 3.53 -3.68 -4.64
C TYR A 171 4.22 -4.92 -5.19
N ARG A 172 5.44 -4.72 -5.70
CA ARG A 172 6.38 -5.78 -6.05
C ARG A 172 7.70 -5.55 -5.33
N PRO A 173 8.59 -6.55 -5.25
CA PRO A 173 9.87 -6.39 -4.59
C PRO A 173 10.76 -5.31 -5.22
N SER A 174 10.72 -5.17 -6.55
CA SER A 174 11.56 -4.23 -7.30
C SER A 174 10.89 -2.92 -7.73
N CYS A 175 9.56 -2.86 -7.73
CA CYS A 175 8.83 -1.66 -8.12
C CYS A 175 7.44 -1.63 -7.49
N ASN A 176 6.89 -0.44 -7.29
CA ASN A 176 5.53 -0.27 -6.83
C ASN A 176 4.93 1.02 -7.37
N PHE A 177 3.61 1.06 -7.40
CA PHE A 177 2.90 2.29 -7.67
C PHE A 177 1.65 2.42 -6.83
N ARG A 178 1.18 3.66 -6.74
CA ARG A 178 -0.13 3.98 -6.17
C ARG A 178 -0.75 5.14 -6.94
N PHE A 179 -2.04 5.03 -7.24
CA PHE A 179 -2.86 6.18 -7.59
C PHE A 179 -4.11 6.22 -6.71
N GLU A 180 -4.60 7.42 -6.41
CA GLU A 180 -5.82 7.71 -5.66
C GLU A 180 -6.41 9.05 -6.11
N VAL A 181 -7.69 9.28 -5.79
CA VAL A 181 -8.36 10.59 -6.00
C VAL A 181 -8.15 11.58 -4.85
N GLU A 182 -7.62 11.10 -3.72
CA GLU A 182 -7.16 11.93 -2.60
C GLU A 182 -5.64 11.95 -2.59
N ARG A 183 -5.04 13.09 -2.24
CA ARG A 183 -3.57 13.21 -2.17
C ARG A 183 -3.02 12.45 -0.96
N PHE A 184 -1.95 11.69 -1.15
CA PHE A 184 -1.36 10.81 -0.13
C PHE A 184 0.18 10.93 -0.01
N TYR A 185 0.77 11.90 -0.69
CA TYR A 185 2.20 12.20 -0.70
C TYR A 185 2.42 13.70 -0.48
N ASN A 186 3.60 14.06 0.00
CA ASN A 186 3.97 15.47 0.21
C ASN A 186 4.33 16.14 -1.11
N LEU A 187 4.00 17.43 -1.25
CA LEU A 187 4.40 18.21 -2.43
C LEU A 187 5.92 18.21 -2.53
N THR A 188 6.44 17.57 -3.57
CA THR A 188 7.87 17.59 -3.89
C THR A 188 8.13 18.49 -5.09
N ALA A 189 9.40 18.87 -5.31
CA ALA A 189 9.80 19.66 -6.48
C ALA A 189 9.36 19.03 -7.83
N ALA A 190 9.08 17.71 -7.85
CA ALA A 190 8.56 16.99 -9.00
C ALA A 190 7.12 17.41 -9.38
N ASP A 191 6.28 17.82 -8.41
CA ASP A 191 4.90 18.24 -8.68
C ASP A 191 4.83 19.62 -9.36
N THR A 192 5.86 20.46 -9.21
CA THR A 192 5.89 21.84 -9.73
C THR A 192 6.14 21.90 -11.25
N ALA A 193 6.73 20.86 -11.85
CA ALA A 193 7.05 20.82 -13.28
C ALA A 193 5.84 20.54 -14.18
N ALA A 194 4.71 20.08 -13.63
CA ALA A 194 3.51 19.69 -14.39
C ALA A 194 2.43 20.78 -14.48
N THR A 195 2.72 22.01 -14.07
CA THR A 195 1.79 23.13 -14.31
C THR A 195 2.00 23.61 -15.75
N PRO A 196 0.99 23.55 -16.65
CA PRO A 196 1.08 24.24 -17.93
C PRO A 196 1.24 25.72 -17.61
N SER A 197 2.37 26.30 -18.00
CA SER A 197 2.56 27.74 -18.02
C SER A 197 1.39 28.35 -18.79
N SER A 198 0.52 29.04 -18.06
CA SER A 198 -0.50 29.88 -18.69
C SER A 198 0.23 30.92 -19.57
N PRO A 199 -0.28 31.26 -20.77
CA PRO A 199 0.40 32.22 -21.63
C PRO A 199 0.55 33.56 -20.90
N PRO A 200 1.69 34.26 -21.07
CA PRO A 200 1.87 35.58 -20.45
C PRO A 200 0.82 36.56 -21.00
N PRO A 201 0.25 37.45 -20.18
CA PRO A 201 -0.59 38.53 -20.69
C PRO A 201 0.25 39.42 -21.61
N SER A 202 -0.26 39.67 -22.81
CA SER A 202 0.40 40.55 -23.78
C SER A 202 0.57 41.97 -23.23
N THR A 203 1.78 42.48 -23.44
CA THR A 203 2.27 43.82 -23.14
C THR A 203 1.42 44.91 -23.79
N ALA A 204 0.94 45.86 -22.97
CA ALA A 204 0.59 47.20 -23.41
C ALA A 204 1.39 48.22 -22.56
N SER A 205 2.10 49.11 -23.26
CA SER A 205 2.97 50.15 -22.70
C SER A 205 2.19 51.33 -22.08
N PRO A 206 2.85 52.18 -21.27
CA PRO A 206 2.24 52.95 -20.17
C PRO A 206 1.80 54.38 -20.54
N PRO A 207 1.15 55.10 -19.61
CA PRO A 207 1.82 56.30 -19.10
C PRO A 207 1.67 56.58 -17.59
N SER A 208 2.77 57.07 -17.02
CA SER A 208 2.94 58.17 -16.05
C SER A 208 2.20 58.18 -14.69
N SER A 209 3.01 58.01 -13.63
CA SER A 209 2.86 58.48 -12.23
C SER A 209 2.52 60.00 -12.12
N PRO A 210 2.18 60.59 -10.94
CA PRO A 210 2.40 60.12 -9.55
C PRO A 210 1.16 60.26 -8.62
N THR A 211 1.10 59.63 -7.43
CA THR A 211 1.56 60.22 -6.16
C THR A 211 1.14 59.31 -4.99
N THR A 212 2.04 59.21 -4.01
CA THR A 212 1.98 58.67 -2.63
C THR A 212 0.62 58.26 -2.02
N THR A 213 0.60 57.13 -1.31
CA THR A 213 0.46 57.06 0.16
C THR A 213 0.61 55.61 0.64
N GLU A 214 1.56 55.38 1.55
CA GLU A 214 1.55 54.24 2.47
C GLU A 214 0.34 54.35 3.39
N ASN A 215 -0.35 53.24 3.64
CA ASN A 215 -0.96 52.98 4.94
C ASN A 215 -1.32 51.50 5.07
N ASP A 216 -0.86 50.95 6.18
CA ASP A 216 -1.01 49.57 6.64
C ASP A 216 -2.47 49.10 6.67
N SER A 217 -2.71 47.90 6.16
CA SER A 217 -3.96 47.18 6.38
C SER A 217 -3.78 46.19 7.54
N ASN A 218 -4.31 46.57 8.71
CA ASN A 218 -4.58 45.64 9.79
C ASN A 218 -5.82 44.82 9.46
N SER A 219 -5.64 43.55 9.09
CA SER A 219 -6.73 42.56 9.04
C SER A 219 -6.71 41.73 10.32
N SER A 220 -7.69 41.97 11.18
CA SER A 220 -7.98 41.18 12.38
C SER A 220 -8.33 39.74 12.00
N GLY A 221 -7.42 38.81 12.28
CA GLY A 221 -7.71 37.38 12.27
C GLY A 221 -8.65 37.04 13.42
N THR A 222 -9.88 36.64 13.10
CA THR A 222 -10.81 36.08 14.08
C THR A 222 -10.39 34.65 14.40
N THR A 223 -9.67 34.47 15.50
CA THR A 223 -9.36 33.15 16.06
C THR A 223 -10.61 32.58 16.72
N ILE A 224 -11.33 31.68 16.04
CA ILE A 224 -12.41 30.88 16.66
C ILE A 224 -11.75 29.73 17.42
N ILE A 225 -11.55 29.91 18.72
CA ILE A 225 -11.16 28.83 19.64
C ILE A 225 -12.44 28.07 20.00
N ILE A 226 -12.68 26.92 19.36
CA ILE A 226 -13.74 25.99 19.79
C ILE A 226 -13.22 25.28 21.04
N SER A 227 -13.54 25.84 22.21
CA SER A 227 -13.34 25.18 23.49
C SER A 227 -14.33 24.03 23.63
N ILE A 228 -13.94 22.85 23.15
CA ILE A 228 -14.65 21.61 23.47
C ILE A 228 -14.50 21.43 24.98
N SER A 229 -15.59 21.64 25.73
CA SER A 229 -15.60 21.44 27.16
C SER A 229 -15.03 20.05 27.48
N ALA A 230 -14.01 19.97 28.33
CA ALA A 230 -13.36 18.71 28.69
C ALA A 230 -14.39 17.67 29.18
N ALA A 231 -15.50 18.14 29.77
CA ALA A 231 -16.65 17.34 30.14
C ALA A 231 -17.34 16.65 28.95
N ALA A 232 -17.58 17.36 27.83
CA ALA A 232 -18.19 16.77 26.64
C ALA A 232 -17.29 15.74 25.97
N PHE A 233 -15.97 15.99 25.92
CA PHE A 233 -15.02 15.04 25.36
C PHE A 233 -14.90 13.78 26.24
N ALA A 234 -14.87 13.94 27.57
CA ALA A 234 -14.87 12.81 28.50
C ALA A 234 -16.15 11.97 28.38
N LEU A 235 -17.32 12.60 28.25
CA LEU A 235 -18.59 11.89 28.04
C LEU A 235 -18.62 11.13 26.71
N LEU A 236 -18.07 11.71 25.64
CA LEU A 236 -17.94 11.04 24.35
C LEU A 236 -17.06 9.78 24.48
N LEU A 237 -15.89 9.90 25.11
CA LEU A 237 -14.99 8.75 25.31
C LEU A 237 -15.62 7.65 26.18
N ILE A 238 -16.33 8.02 27.25
CA ILE A 238 -17.04 7.05 28.09
C ILE A 238 -18.12 6.31 27.29
N SER A 239 -18.89 7.02 26.46
CA SER A 239 -19.93 6.40 25.62
C SER A 239 -19.35 5.42 24.59
N ILE A 240 -18.22 5.77 23.97
CA ILE A 240 -17.50 4.90 23.03
C ILE A 240 -16.97 3.65 23.75
N CYS A 241 -16.36 3.81 24.92
CA CYS A 241 -15.89 2.68 25.72
C CYS A 241 -17.01 1.73 26.12
N ILE A 242 -18.16 2.26 26.57
CA ILE A 242 -19.33 1.43 26.91
C ILE A 242 -19.85 0.70 25.66
N PHE A 243 -19.95 1.38 24.52
CA PHE A 243 -20.40 0.76 23.27
C PHE A 243 -19.47 -0.37 22.83
N VAL A 244 -18.14 -0.18 22.92
CA VAL A 244 -17.15 -1.22 22.60
C VAL A 244 -17.26 -2.40 23.57
N ILE A 245 -17.39 -2.16 24.88
CA ILE A 245 -17.56 -3.24 25.87
C ILE A 245 -18.85 -4.03 25.62
N LEU A 246 -19.95 -3.36 25.26
CA LEU A 246 -21.22 -4.02 24.93
C LEU A 246 -21.14 -4.82 23.62
N ARG A 247 -20.38 -4.34 22.63
CA ARG A 247 -20.14 -5.07 21.37
C ARG A 247 -19.20 -6.27 21.54
N LEU A 248 -18.25 -6.20 22.48
CA LEU A 248 -17.35 -7.29 22.81
C LEU A 248 -18.01 -8.36 23.70
N ARG A 249 -19.05 -8.01 24.45
CA ARG A 249 -19.92 -8.97 25.15
C ARG A 249 -20.94 -9.56 24.17
N LYS A 250 -20.50 -10.43 23.26
CA LYS A 250 -21.42 -11.34 22.57
C LYS A 250 -22.13 -12.21 23.62
N PRO A 251 -23.48 -12.36 23.60
CA PRO A 251 -24.14 -13.33 24.45
C PRO A 251 -23.68 -14.73 24.04
N LYS A 252 -23.17 -15.52 25.00
CA LYS A 252 -22.87 -16.93 24.79
C LYS A 252 -24.19 -17.67 24.54
N LEU A 253 -24.48 -18.00 23.28
CA LEU A 253 -25.57 -18.90 22.92
C LEU A 253 -25.23 -20.29 23.48
N LYS A 254 -26.13 -20.86 24.30
CA LYS A 254 -26.00 -22.24 24.82
C LYS A 254 -26.12 -23.23 23.65
N PRO A 255 -25.36 -24.35 23.63
CA PRO A 255 -25.51 -25.35 22.58
C PRO A 255 -26.80 -26.16 22.79
N GLN A 256 -27.68 -26.16 21.79
CA GLN A 256 -28.86 -27.01 21.69
C GLN A 256 -28.46 -28.34 21.06
N LYS A 257 -28.74 -29.47 21.74
CA LYS A 257 -28.67 -30.81 21.15
C LYS A 257 -29.80 -30.95 20.12
N HIS A 258 -29.49 -31.41 18.90
CA HIS A 258 -30.50 -31.84 17.94
C HIS A 258 -30.37 -33.35 17.69
N GLU A 259 -31.46 -34.06 17.99
CA GLU A 259 -31.76 -35.41 17.50
C GLU A 259 -32.08 -35.38 16.01
N ALA A 260 -31.74 -36.48 15.34
CA ALA A 260 -31.87 -36.69 13.91
C ALA A 260 -33.32 -36.93 13.48
N THR A 261 -33.70 -36.40 12.30
CA THR A 261 -34.73 -37.03 11.45
C THR A 261 -34.49 -36.66 9.99
N GLU A 262 -34.62 -37.65 9.12
CA GLU A 262 -34.40 -37.63 7.67
C GLU A 262 -35.45 -36.83 6.89
N ALA A 263 -35.04 -36.11 5.85
CA ALA A 263 -35.74 -36.01 4.55
C ALA A 263 -34.91 -35.17 3.53
N VAL A 264 -34.99 -35.60 2.28
CA VAL A 264 -34.26 -35.17 1.07
C VAL A 264 -34.85 -33.88 0.47
N ASP A 265 -34.07 -32.84 0.16
CA ASP A 265 -33.60 -32.43 -1.18
C ASP A 265 -33.08 -30.97 -1.27
N GLU A 266 -32.12 -30.76 -2.19
CA GLU A 266 -31.64 -29.53 -2.84
C GLU A 266 -31.01 -28.33 -2.07
N ILE A 267 -29.67 -28.37 -2.05
CA ILE A 267 -28.69 -27.30 -2.40
C ILE A 267 -29.08 -25.84 -2.08
N SER A 268 -28.56 -25.32 -0.96
CA SER A 268 -28.03 -23.95 -0.93
C SER A 268 -26.96 -23.77 0.16
N THR A 269 -25.93 -23.01 -0.19
CA THR A 269 -24.85 -22.50 0.67
C THR A 269 -23.90 -23.52 1.30
N VAL A 270 -22.73 -23.69 0.68
CA VAL A 270 -21.55 -24.24 1.36
C VAL A 270 -21.10 -23.24 2.42
N GLU A 271 -21.70 -23.31 3.61
CA GLU A 271 -21.03 -22.81 4.81
C GLU A 271 -19.69 -23.53 4.90
N SER A 272 -18.62 -22.74 4.87
CA SER A 272 -17.24 -23.20 5.01
C SER A 272 -17.07 -23.99 6.32
N LEU A 273 -17.24 -25.31 6.25
CA LEU A 273 -16.91 -26.26 7.31
C LEU A 273 -15.39 -26.31 7.48
N GLN A 274 -14.84 -25.28 8.12
CA GLN A 274 -13.47 -25.32 8.62
C GLN A 274 -13.46 -26.20 9.85
N TYR A 275 -13.08 -27.47 9.67
CA TYR A 275 -12.80 -28.35 10.79
C TYR A 275 -11.49 -27.92 11.46
N ASP A 276 -11.48 -27.89 12.79
CA ASP A 276 -10.27 -27.64 13.57
C ASP A 276 -9.22 -28.73 13.29
N PHE A 277 -7.94 -28.33 13.22
CA PHE A 277 -6.86 -29.27 12.92
C PHE A 277 -6.78 -30.42 13.93
N ASN A 278 -7.09 -30.20 15.21
CA ASN A 278 -7.09 -31.29 16.19
C ASN A 278 -8.25 -32.25 15.96
N THR A 279 -9.38 -31.75 15.43
CA THR A 279 -10.51 -32.60 15.04
C THR A 279 -10.13 -33.49 13.85
N ILE A 280 -9.49 -32.92 12.82
CA ILE A 280 -8.99 -33.69 11.67
C ILE A 280 -7.92 -34.70 12.11
N ARG A 281 -6.99 -34.29 12.98
CA ARG A 281 -5.93 -35.15 13.52
C ARG A 281 -6.48 -36.31 14.33
N ALA A 282 -7.53 -36.08 15.13
CA ALA A 282 -8.18 -37.15 15.89
C ALA A 282 -8.97 -38.09 14.96
N ALA A 283 -9.73 -37.54 14.00
CA ALA A 283 -10.54 -38.33 13.06
C ALA A 283 -9.68 -39.25 12.19
N THR A 284 -8.54 -38.75 11.72
CA THR A 284 -7.59 -39.51 10.90
C THR A 284 -6.68 -40.45 11.70
N ASP A 285 -6.87 -40.55 13.02
CA ASP A 285 -5.97 -41.23 13.95
C ASP A 285 -4.49 -40.85 13.73
N HIS A 286 -4.21 -39.55 13.88
CA HIS A 286 -2.89 -38.96 13.65
C HIS A 286 -2.34 -39.22 12.24
N PHE A 287 -3.23 -39.26 11.24
CA PHE A 287 -2.90 -39.56 9.84
C PHE A 287 -2.26 -40.96 9.67
N SER A 288 -2.77 -41.96 10.38
CA SER A 288 -2.29 -43.33 10.27
C SER A 288 -2.59 -43.92 8.88
N ASP A 289 -1.70 -44.79 8.37
CA ASP A 289 -1.91 -45.44 7.07
C ASP A 289 -3.17 -46.33 7.06
N GLY A 290 -3.63 -46.80 8.22
CA GLY A 290 -4.89 -47.55 8.34
C GLY A 290 -6.14 -46.75 7.97
N ASN A 291 -6.07 -45.41 8.07
CA ASN A 291 -7.12 -44.50 7.66
C ASN A 291 -6.86 -43.84 6.30
N LYS A 292 -5.80 -44.23 5.59
CA LYS A 292 -5.46 -43.62 4.30
C LYS A 292 -6.27 -44.25 3.17
N LEU A 293 -7.05 -43.42 2.49
CA LEU A 293 -7.88 -43.83 1.36
C LEU A 293 -7.10 -43.88 0.03
N GLY A 294 -6.03 -43.09 -0.09
CA GLY A 294 -5.20 -43.08 -1.29
C GLY A 294 -4.21 -41.93 -1.33
N ARG A 295 -3.39 -41.87 -2.39
CA ARG A 295 -2.46 -40.77 -2.66
C ARG A 295 -2.43 -40.43 -4.15
N GLY A 296 -2.74 -39.18 -4.49
CA GLY A 296 -2.67 -38.66 -5.84
C GLY A 296 -1.64 -37.54 -5.98
N GLY A 297 -1.63 -36.86 -7.14
CA GLY A 297 -0.72 -35.73 -7.43
C GLY A 297 -0.86 -34.54 -6.48
N PHE A 298 -1.96 -34.46 -5.73
CA PHE A 298 -2.26 -33.39 -4.79
C PHE A 298 -2.13 -33.82 -3.31
N GLY A 299 -1.63 -35.01 -3.02
CA GLY A 299 -1.37 -35.48 -1.64
C GLY A 299 -2.12 -36.76 -1.25
N ALA A 300 -2.01 -37.11 0.03
CA ALA A 300 -2.68 -38.26 0.62
C ALA A 300 -4.06 -37.87 1.14
N VAL A 301 -5.05 -38.75 0.95
CA VAL A 301 -6.42 -38.58 1.40
C VAL A 301 -6.67 -39.59 2.52
N TYR A 302 -7.28 -39.15 3.62
CA TYR A 302 -7.61 -39.96 4.78
C TYR A 302 -9.13 -40.01 4.98
N LYS A 303 -9.60 -41.10 5.59
CA LYS A 303 -10.98 -41.36 5.96
C LYS A 303 -11.42 -40.47 7.12
#